data_AF-A0A482XAN6-F1
#
_entry.id   AF-A0A482XAN6-F1
#
_cell.length_a   1.000
_cell.length_b   1.000
_cell.length_c   1.000
_cell.angle_alpha   90.00
_cell.angle_beta   90.00
_cell.angle_gamma   90.00
#
_symmetry.space_group_name_H-M   'P 1'
#
loop_
_entity.id
_entity.type
_entity.pdbx_description
1 polymer ?
#
loop_
_entity_poly.entity_id
_entity_poly.type
_entity_poly.pdbx_seq_one_letter_code
_entity_poly.pdbx_strand_id
1 'polypeptide(L)'
;MFSWTFRRVLRADFENIPKALAKRYGLIDNEAPYYKCKPDQVLRSETAKLLWDSAIVTDRAVEANRPNIVLFDRVCKKAYIIDVAVPLDDNLVSTLAEKKRKYQPLSVELKDIYRLESVEVIPIVISTNGLVTREWVQAKEKLGLNNWHLRIMQKAALLGTANIVRSF
;
A
#
# COMPACT_ATOMS: atom_id res chain seq x y z
N MET A 1 -18.41 -4.67 9.47
CA MET A 1 -17.34 -5.53 10.05
C MET A 1 -17.05 -6.62 9.03
N PHE A 2 -15.96 -6.52 8.25
CA PHE A 2 -15.68 -7.50 7.19
C PHE A 2 -15.15 -8.81 7.77
N SER A 3 -15.59 -9.96 7.22
CA SER A 3 -15.22 -11.29 7.73
C SER A 3 -13.71 -11.57 7.59
N TRP A 4 -13.21 -12.47 8.44
CA TRP A 4 -11.80 -12.90 8.47
C TRP A 4 -11.30 -13.41 7.10
N THR A 5 -12.19 -14.02 6.31
CA THR A 5 -11.91 -14.52 4.95
C THR A 5 -11.70 -13.40 3.94
N PHE A 6 -12.44 -12.29 4.04
CA PHE A 6 -12.27 -11.13 3.14
C PHE A 6 -10.91 -10.46 3.32
N ARG A 7 -10.46 -10.30 4.57
CA ARG A 7 -9.11 -9.79 4.85
C ARG A 7 -8.02 -10.71 4.32
N ARG A 8 -8.22 -12.04 4.29
CA ARG A 8 -7.21 -13.01 3.84
C ARG A 8 -7.03 -13.02 2.32
N VAL A 9 -8.13 -12.96 1.55
CA VAL A 9 -8.09 -12.92 0.07
C VAL A 9 -7.51 -11.60 -0.42
N LEU A 10 -7.97 -10.47 0.13
CA LEU A 10 -7.42 -9.16 -0.25
C LEU A 10 -5.94 -9.03 0.14
N ARG A 11 -5.54 -9.52 1.32
CA ARG A 11 -4.15 -9.42 1.79
C ARG A 11 -3.18 -10.13 0.85
N ALA A 12 -3.47 -11.35 0.41
CA ALA A 12 -2.58 -12.11 -0.48
C ALA A 12 -2.37 -11.47 -1.86
N ASP A 13 -3.41 -10.87 -2.44
CA ASP A 13 -3.28 -10.23 -3.75
C ASP A 13 -2.69 -8.81 -3.66
N PHE A 14 -2.88 -8.10 -2.55
CA PHE A 14 -2.22 -6.81 -2.30
C PHE A 14 -0.76 -6.95 -1.86
N GLU A 15 -0.31 -8.14 -1.44
CA GLU A 15 1.11 -8.46 -1.24
C GLU A 15 1.94 -8.36 -2.54
N ASN A 16 1.29 -8.31 -3.72
CA ASN A 16 2.00 -8.07 -4.98
C ASN A 16 2.58 -6.65 -5.07
N ILE A 17 1.97 -5.66 -4.42
CA ILE A 17 2.48 -4.27 -4.42
C ILE A 17 3.85 -4.17 -3.70
N PRO A 18 4.01 -4.59 -2.43
CA PRO A 18 5.31 -4.53 -1.76
C PRO A 18 6.35 -5.39 -2.47
N LYS A 19 5.99 -6.54 -3.07
CA LYS A 19 6.92 -7.35 -3.87
C LYS A 19 7.40 -6.62 -5.13
N ALA A 20 6.49 -5.96 -5.86
CA ALA A 20 6.84 -5.17 -7.02
C ALA A 20 7.79 -4.00 -6.67
N LEU A 21 7.50 -3.30 -5.57
CA LEU A 21 8.36 -2.24 -5.05
C LEU A 21 9.72 -2.78 -4.61
N ALA A 22 9.75 -3.89 -3.88
CA ALA A 22 10.99 -4.52 -3.44
C ALA A 22 11.90 -4.90 -4.61
N LYS A 23 11.34 -5.50 -5.67
CA LYS A 23 12.09 -5.83 -6.89
C LYS A 23 12.64 -4.59 -7.57
N ARG A 24 11.82 -3.55 -7.73
CA ARG A 24 12.22 -2.30 -8.38
C ARG A 24 13.38 -1.61 -7.66
N TYR A 25 13.38 -1.65 -6.34
CA TYR A 25 14.42 -1.04 -5.49
C TYR A 25 15.60 -1.98 -5.20
N GLY A 26 15.67 -3.15 -5.85
CA GLY A 26 16.77 -4.11 -5.67
C GLY A 26 16.84 -4.68 -4.24
N LEU A 27 15.70 -4.79 -3.56
CA LEU A 27 15.60 -5.35 -2.20
C LEU A 27 15.47 -6.88 -2.20
N ILE A 28 15.07 -7.47 -3.34
CA ILE A 28 14.91 -8.90 -3.54
C ILE A 28 15.43 -9.30 -4.92
N ASP A 29 16.16 -10.42 -4.99
CA ASP A 29 16.73 -10.93 -6.23
C ASP A 29 15.84 -11.98 -6.92
N ASN A 30 14.98 -12.68 -6.17
CA ASN A 30 14.22 -13.83 -6.66
C ASN A 30 12.70 -13.61 -6.68
N GLU A 31 12.06 -13.94 -7.81
CA GLU A 31 10.60 -14.12 -7.95
C GLU A 31 10.16 -15.43 -7.30
N ALA A 32 10.27 -15.53 -5.96
CA ALA A 32 9.61 -16.61 -5.26
C ALA A 32 8.08 -16.50 -5.50
N PRO A 33 7.38 -17.59 -5.87
CA PRO A 33 5.95 -17.55 -6.13
C PRO A 33 5.19 -16.97 -4.94
N TYR A 34 4.15 -16.17 -5.20
CA TYR A 34 3.47 -15.41 -4.15
C TYR A 34 2.93 -16.26 -2.98
N TYR A 35 2.64 -17.54 -3.23
CA TYR A 35 2.14 -18.52 -2.26
C TYR A 35 3.23 -19.20 -1.41
N LYS A 36 4.52 -19.05 -1.72
CA LYS A 36 5.63 -19.70 -0.99
C LYS A 36 6.31 -18.79 0.03
N CYS A 37 6.32 -17.47 -0.19
CA CYS A 37 7.03 -16.54 0.68
C CYS A 37 6.08 -15.51 1.28
N LYS A 38 5.96 -15.56 2.63
CA LYS A 38 5.47 -14.41 3.39
C LYS A 38 6.45 -13.26 3.16
N PRO A 39 5.99 -12.07 2.74
CA PRO A 39 6.89 -10.93 2.60
C PRO A 39 7.47 -10.58 3.97
N ASP A 40 8.77 -10.34 4.02
CA ASP A 40 9.41 -9.82 5.22
C ASP A 40 8.79 -8.48 5.58
N GLN A 41 8.54 -8.27 6.87
CA GLN A 41 7.96 -7.02 7.37
C GLN A 41 8.88 -5.81 7.12
N VAL A 42 10.18 -6.06 7.03
CA VAL A 42 11.20 -5.03 6.86
C VAL A 42 12.24 -5.53 5.87
N LEU A 43 12.31 -4.91 4.70
CA LEU A 43 13.38 -5.10 3.73
C LEU A 43 14.27 -3.86 3.73
N ARG A 44 15.59 -4.06 3.72
CA ARG A 44 16.59 -2.99 3.78
C ARG A 44 17.72 -3.29 2.83
N SER A 45 18.09 -2.28 2.05
CA SER A 45 19.35 -2.20 1.32
C SER A 45 20.08 -0.92 1.73
N GLU A 46 21.22 -0.66 1.11
CA GLU A 46 21.93 0.62 1.25
C GLU A 46 21.11 1.78 0.68
N THR A 47 20.40 1.54 -0.43
CA THR A 47 19.69 2.55 -1.23
C THR A 47 18.23 2.75 -0.82
N ALA A 48 17.59 1.74 -0.23
CA ALA A 48 16.17 1.79 0.08
C ALA A 48 15.79 0.97 1.33
N LYS A 49 14.64 1.30 1.90
CA LYS A 49 14.03 0.54 3.01
C LYS A 49 12.53 0.44 2.76
N LEU A 50 12.00 -0.78 2.77
CA LEU A 50 10.58 -1.06 2.62
C LEU A 50 10.05 -1.66 3.92
N LEU A 51 8.98 -1.07 4.46
CA LEU A 51 8.25 -1.56 5.62
C LEU A 51 6.87 -2.04 5.15
N TRP A 52 6.47 -3.23 5.58
CA TRP A 52 5.16 -3.84 5.30
C TRP A 52 4.41 -4.13 6.61
N ASP A 53 3.16 -3.65 6.68
CA ASP A 53 2.22 -3.84 7.81
C ASP A 53 2.88 -3.65 9.20
N SER A 54 3.79 -2.69 9.30
CA SER A 54 4.65 -2.47 10.47
C SER A 54 4.35 -1.12 11.09
N ALA A 55 4.22 -1.09 12.42
CA ALA A 55 4.05 0.17 13.14
C ALA A 55 5.35 0.97 13.11
N ILE A 56 5.23 2.27 12.92
CA ILE A 56 6.34 3.22 12.93
C ILE A 56 6.36 3.90 14.30
N VAL A 57 7.53 3.88 14.92
CA VAL A 57 7.79 4.66 16.12
C VAL A 57 8.11 6.10 15.70
N THR A 58 7.36 7.05 16.25
CA THR A 58 7.52 8.49 16.03
C THR A 58 7.82 9.19 17.35
N ASP A 59 8.48 10.34 17.30
CA ASP A 59 8.82 11.11 18.50
C ASP A 59 7.57 11.73 19.13
N ARG A 60 6.63 12.20 18.30
CA ARG A 60 5.31 12.66 18.77
C ARG A 60 4.27 11.56 18.61
N ALA A 61 3.23 11.61 19.43
CA ALA A 61 2.11 10.70 19.33
C ALA A 61 1.33 10.95 18.02
N VAL A 62 1.30 9.94 17.14
CA VAL A 62 0.49 9.94 15.92
C VAL A 62 -0.57 8.85 16.03
N GLU A 63 -1.82 9.23 15.79
CA GLU A 63 -2.98 8.33 15.90
C GLU A 63 -2.91 7.16 14.90
N ALA A 64 -2.42 7.42 13.68
CA ALA A 64 -2.28 6.46 12.61
C ALA A 64 -0.80 6.23 12.26
N ASN A 65 -0.16 5.26 12.93
CA ASN A 65 1.27 4.97 12.77
C ASN A 65 1.58 3.63 12.05
N ARG A 66 0.56 2.90 11.60
CA ARG A 66 0.70 1.60 10.93
C ARG A 66 0.02 1.59 9.55
N PRO A 67 0.63 2.23 8.54
CA PRO A 67 0.18 2.12 7.14
C PRO A 67 0.46 0.72 6.57
N ASN A 68 -0.15 0.38 5.43
CA ASN A 68 0.12 -0.90 4.78
C ASN A 68 1.58 -1.00 4.29
N ILE A 69 2.11 0.03 3.64
CA ILE A 69 3.49 0.06 3.14
C ILE A 69 4.12 1.41 3.45
N VAL A 70 5.39 1.41 3.86
CA VAL A 70 6.24 2.62 3.78
C VAL A 70 7.50 2.29 3.02
N LEU A 71 7.76 3.06 1.97
CA LEU A 71 8.97 2.94 1.16
C LEU A 71 9.84 4.17 1.40
N PHE A 72 11.07 3.97 1.83
CA PHE A 72 12.10 4.97 1.94
C PHE A 72 13.08 4.83 0.78
N ASP A 73 13.24 5.90 0.02
CA ASP A 73 14.28 6.08 -0.97
C ASP A 73 15.39 6.92 -0.34
N ARG A 74 16.51 6.28 0.01
CA ARG A 74 17.62 6.96 0.69
C ARG A 74 18.46 7.79 -0.28
N VAL A 75 18.45 7.43 -1.57
CA VAL A 75 19.21 8.13 -2.61
C VAL A 75 18.57 9.49 -2.88
N CYS A 76 17.26 9.51 -3.11
CA CYS A 76 16.52 10.75 -3.34
C CYS A 76 16.06 11.45 -2.04
N LYS A 77 16.32 10.86 -0.88
CA LYS A 77 15.80 11.31 0.43
C LYS A 77 14.28 11.51 0.41
N LYS A 78 13.54 10.57 -0.18
CA LYS A 78 12.07 10.60 -0.26
C LYS A 78 11.47 9.42 0.49
N ALA A 79 10.24 9.57 0.95
CA ALA A 79 9.45 8.44 1.38
C ALA A 79 8.01 8.47 0.85
N TYR A 80 7.43 7.27 0.72
CA TYR A 80 6.06 7.08 0.28
C TYR A 80 5.32 6.26 1.34
N ILE A 81 4.26 6.83 1.90
CA ILE A 81 3.30 6.12 2.74
C ILE A 81 2.18 5.65 1.84
N ILE A 82 2.03 4.33 1.68
CA ILE A 82 1.06 3.74 0.77
C ILE A 82 0.05 2.92 1.59
N ASP A 83 -1.22 3.21 1.36
CA ASP A 83 -2.30 2.55 2.09
C ASP A 83 -3.41 2.13 1.13
N VAL A 84 -3.83 0.87 1.23
CA VAL A 84 -4.74 0.24 0.30
C VAL A 84 -6.15 0.16 0.90
N ALA A 85 -7.21 0.30 0.10
CA ALA A 85 -8.57 -0.04 0.52
C ALA A 85 -9.46 -0.47 -0.63
N VAL A 86 -10.52 -1.19 -0.23
CA VAL A 86 -11.62 -1.61 -1.10
C VAL A 86 -12.97 -1.13 -0.56
N PRO A 87 -13.40 0.11 -0.87
CA PRO A 87 -14.71 0.63 -0.48
C PRO A 87 -15.80 0.26 -1.50
N LEU A 88 -17.05 0.61 -1.19
CA LEU A 88 -18.13 0.67 -2.19
C LEU A 88 -17.85 1.80 -3.19
N ASP A 89 -18.43 1.70 -4.38
CA ASP A 89 -18.26 2.65 -5.49
C ASP A 89 -18.52 4.10 -5.05
N ASP A 90 -19.62 4.35 -4.35
CA ASP A 90 -20.01 5.69 -3.87
C ASP A 90 -19.02 6.29 -2.87
N ASN A 91 -18.29 5.45 -2.14
CA ASN A 91 -17.36 5.86 -1.09
C ASN A 91 -15.91 5.99 -1.58
N LEU A 92 -15.66 5.84 -2.88
CA LEU A 92 -14.30 5.79 -3.40
C LEU A 92 -13.56 7.11 -3.17
N VAL A 93 -14.16 8.25 -3.54
CA VAL A 93 -13.54 9.58 -3.39
C VAL A 93 -13.38 9.97 -1.93
N SER A 94 -14.38 9.69 -1.08
CA SER A 94 -14.31 9.97 0.35
C SER A 94 -13.20 9.15 1.03
N THR A 95 -13.07 7.86 0.69
CA THR A 95 -12.01 6.98 1.20
C THR A 95 -10.61 7.45 0.81
N LEU A 96 -10.44 7.95 -0.42
CA LEU A 96 -9.16 8.54 -0.87
C LEU A 96 -8.77 9.76 -0.03
N ALA A 97 -9.71 10.69 0.17
CA ALA A 97 -9.48 11.90 0.95
C ALA A 97 -9.23 11.57 2.44
N GLU A 98 -9.99 10.64 3.00
CA GLU A 98 -9.84 10.18 4.38
C GLU A 98 -8.44 9.61 4.62
N LYS A 99 -7.95 8.72 3.75
CA LYS A 99 -6.62 8.12 3.90
C LYS A 99 -5.50 9.15 3.78
N LYS A 100 -5.59 10.10 2.83
CA LYS A 100 -4.62 11.19 2.73
C LYS A 100 -4.56 11.99 4.03
N ARG A 101 -5.73 12.39 4.55
CA ARG A 101 -5.83 13.13 5.81
C ARG A 101 -5.29 12.33 7.00
N LYS A 102 -5.65 11.04 7.07
CA LYS A 102 -5.28 10.13 8.16
C LYS A 102 -3.77 10.00 8.35
N TYR A 103 -3.01 9.87 7.26
CA TYR A 103 -1.55 9.69 7.33
C TYR A 103 -0.76 10.98 7.12
N GLN A 104 -1.41 12.12 6.99
CA GLN A 104 -0.74 13.41 6.90
C GLN A 104 0.12 13.74 8.14
N PRO A 105 -0.30 13.48 9.38
CA PRO A 105 0.57 13.69 10.54
C PRO A 105 1.80 12.78 10.53
N LEU A 106 1.62 11.51 10.13
CA LEU A 106 2.73 10.56 10.00
C LEU A 106 3.74 11.01 8.93
N SER A 107 3.28 11.61 7.83
CA SER A 107 4.19 12.08 6.77
C SER A 107 5.09 13.22 7.24
N VAL A 108 4.57 14.12 8.08
CA VAL A 108 5.33 15.21 8.69
C VAL A 108 6.37 14.64 9.67
N GLU A 109 5.96 13.77 10.59
CA GLU A 109 6.89 13.15 11.54
C GLU A 109 8.00 12.36 10.85
N LEU A 110 7.66 11.57 9.82
CA LEU A 110 8.67 10.84 9.04
C LEU A 110 9.65 11.77 8.34
N LYS A 111 9.18 12.91 7.84
CA LYS A 111 10.05 13.90 7.19
C LYS A 111 11.09 14.42 8.17
N ASP A 112 10.67 14.75 9.38
CA ASP A 112 11.53 15.33 10.41
C ASP A 112 12.51 14.30 10.98
N ILE A 113 12.01 13.13 11.40
CA ILE A 113 12.82 12.05 12.02
C ILE A 113 13.92 11.56 11.08
N TYR A 114 13.58 11.36 9.81
CA TYR A 114 14.51 10.82 8.82
C TYR A 114 15.21 11.90 7.98
N ARG A 115 14.97 13.18 8.26
CA ARG A 115 15.52 14.34 7.52
C ARG A 115 15.34 14.22 6.00
N LEU A 116 14.12 13.85 5.59
CA LEU A 116 13.76 13.62 4.19
C LEU A 116 13.43 14.94 3.49
N GLU A 117 13.64 14.99 2.18
CA GLU A 117 13.24 16.13 1.34
C GLU A 117 11.73 16.17 1.16
N SER A 118 11.10 15.01 0.92
CA SER A 118 9.65 14.89 0.80
C SER A 118 9.13 13.54 1.31
N VAL A 119 7.92 13.58 1.85
CA VAL A 119 7.14 12.39 2.20
C VAL A 119 5.75 12.53 1.61
N GLU A 120 5.34 11.56 0.79
CA GLU A 120 4.06 11.59 0.09
C GLU A 120 3.13 10.48 0.58
N VAL A 121 1.86 10.82 0.81
CA VAL A 121 0.81 9.85 1.12
C VAL A 121 0.10 9.46 -0.17
N ILE A 122 0.22 8.19 -0.55
CA ILE A 122 -0.33 7.63 -1.79
C ILE A 122 -1.37 6.56 -1.43
N PRO A 123 -2.66 6.92 -1.31
CA PRO A 123 -3.71 5.92 -1.15
C PRO A 123 -3.92 5.16 -2.47
N ILE A 124 -4.06 3.83 -2.39
CA ILE A 124 -4.48 2.97 -3.50
C ILE A 124 -5.88 2.46 -3.17
N VAL A 125 -6.89 3.00 -3.84
CA VAL A 125 -8.30 2.69 -3.55
C VAL A 125 -8.94 2.12 -4.80
N ILE A 126 -9.56 0.95 -4.66
CA ILE A 126 -10.22 0.23 -5.75
C ILE A 126 -11.58 -0.19 -5.22
N SER A 127 -12.68 0.16 -5.90
CA SER A 127 -13.98 -0.21 -5.37
C SER A 127 -14.24 -1.72 -5.42
N THR A 128 -15.29 -2.18 -4.74
CA THR A 128 -15.78 -3.56 -4.82
C THR A 128 -16.07 -4.03 -6.24
N ASN A 129 -16.50 -3.12 -7.13
CA ASN A 129 -16.73 -3.39 -8.56
C ASN A 129 -15.49 -3.18 -9.43
N GLY A 130 -14.34 -2.88 -8.82
CA GLY A 130 -13.07 -2.66 -9.53
C GLY A 130 -12.90 -1.26 -10.11
N LEU A 131 -13.73 -0.28 -9.74
CA LEU A 131 -13.54 1.11 -10.17
C LEU A 131 -12.28 1.70 -9.54
N VAL A 132 -11.59 2.52 -10.32
CA VAL A 132 -10.42 3.29 -9.88
C VAL A 132 -10.54 4.72 -10.37
N THR A 133 -10.00 5.66 -9.60
CA THR A 133 -10.01 7.07 -9.99
C THR A 133 -8.76 7.46 -10.79
N ARG A 134 -8.77 8.69 -11.29
CA ARG A 134 -7.64 9.27 -12.03
C ARG A 134 -6.37 9.39 -11.18
N GLU A 135 -6.50 9.48 -9.85
CA GLU A 135 -5.37 9.46 -8.90
C GLU A 135 -4.51 8.20 -9.04
N TRP A 136 -5.08 7.08 -9.49
CA TRP A 136 -4.31 5.87 -9.80
C TRP A 136 -3.25 6.12 -10.88
N VAL A 137 -3.52 6.97 -11.88
CA VAL A 137 -2.56 7.28 -12.95
C VAL A 137 -1.32 7.96 -12.38
N GLN A 138 -1.50 8.90 -11.46
CA GLN A 138 -0.37 9.56 -10.79
C GLN A 138 0.34 8.60 -9.83
N ALA A 139 -0.42 7.78 -9.09
CA ALA A 139 0.13 6.83 -8.14
C ALA A 139 1.00 5.77 -8.83
N LYS A 140 0.54 5.21 -9.96
CA LYS A 140 1.27 4.17 -10.69
C LYS A 140 2.57 4.72 -11.28
N GLU A 141 2.58 5.96 -11.77
CA GLU A 141 3.79 6.60 -12.30
C GLU A 141 4.83 6.80 -11.20
N LYS A 142 4.41 7.36 -10.06
CA LYS A 142 5.31 7.59 -8.91
C LYS A 142 5.89 6.30 -8.34
N LEU A 143 5.06 5.26 -8.23
CA LEU A 143 5.46 3.97 -7.66
C LEU A 143 6.09 3.03 -8.70
N GLY A 144 6.11 3.40 -9.98
CA GLY A 144 6.59 2.55 -11.06
C GLY A 144 5.72 1.29 -11.28
N LEU A 145 4.44 1.36 -10.94
CA LEU A 145 3.46 0.30 -11.17
C LEU A 145 2.88 0.42 -12.58
N ASN A 146 2.35 -0.70 -13.09
CA ASN A 146 1.78 -0.79 -14.43
C ASN A 146 0.34 -1.32 -14.40
N ASN A 147 -0.30 -1.37 -15.56
CA ASN A 147 -1.70 -1.83 -15.69
C ASN A 147 -1.88 -3.32 -15.30
N TRP A 148 -0.82 -4.13 -15.32
CA TRP A 148 -0.89 -5.52 -14.85
C TRP A 148 -1.13 -5.57 -13.33
N HIS A 149 -0.45 -4.71 -12.56
CA HIS A 149 -0.70 -4.58 -11.13
C HIS A 149 -2.15 -4.13 -10.85
N LEU A 150 -2.67 -3.18 -11.63
CA LEU A 150 -4.07 -2.76 -11.52
C LEU A 150 -5.03 -3.94 -11.73
N ARG A 151 -4.82 -4.74 -12.79
CA ARG A 151 -5.68 -5.89 -13.11
C ARG A 151 -5.69 -6.92 -11.99
N ILE A 152 -4.55 -7.18 -11.35
CA ILE A 152 -4.48 -8.08 -10.20
C ILE A 152 -5.30 -7.55 -9.04
N MET A 153 -5.13 -6.27 -8.70
CA MET A 153 -5.84 -5.69 -7.59
C MET A 153 -7.36 -5.59 -7.83
N GLN A 154 -7.79 -5.28 -9.06
CA GLN A 154 -9.20 -5.31 -9.45
C GLN A 154 -9.78 -6.73 -9.37
N LYS A 155 -9.04 -7.73 -9.87
CA LYS A 155 -9.42 -9.14 -9.74
C LYS A 155 -9.59 -9.53 -8.27
N ALA A 156 -8.68 -9.10 -7.40
CA ALA A 156 -8.74 -9.35 -5.96
C ALA A 156 -9.98 -8.72 -5.32
N ALA A 157 -10.28 -7.45 -5.65
CA ALA A 157 -11.46 -6.75 -5.15
C ALA A 157 -12.75 -7.46 -5.57
N LEU A 158 -12.87 -7.85 -6.84
CA LEU A 158 -14.03 -8.57 -7.37
C LEU A 158 -14.18 -9.96 -6.75
N LEU A 159 -13.10 -10.74 -6.66
CA LEU A 159 -13.13 -12.07 -6.04
C LEU A 159 -13.43 -12.00 -4.55
N GLY A 160 -12.86 -11.01 -3.85
CA GLY A 160 -13.16 -10.75 -2.45
C GLY A 160 -14.64 -10.45 -2.24
N THR A 161 -15.22 -9.59 -3.09
CA THR A 161 -16.65 -9.24 -3.06
C THR A 161 -17.53 -10.44 -3.37
N ALA A 162 -17.23 -11.20 -4.43
CA ALA A 162 -17.97 -12.40 -4.82
C ALA A 162 -17.95 -13.46 -3.72
N ASN A 163 -16.81 -13.63 -3.03
CA ASN A 163 -16.70 -14.56 -1.91
C ASN A 163 -17.53 -14.13 -0.69
N ILE A 164 -17.63 -12.83 -0.41
CA ILE A 164 -18.56 -12.33 0.62
C ILE A 164 -20.00 -12.70 0.24
N VAL A 165 -20.42 -12.39 -0.99
CA VAL A 165 -21.80 -12.65 -1.44
C VAL A 165 -22.14 -14.14 -1.40
N ARG A 166 -21.20 -15.02 -1.76
CA ARG A 166 -21.38 -16.48 -1.68
C ARG A 166 -21.43 -17.06 -0.26
N SER A 167 -20.98 -16.30 0.73
CA SER A 167 -20.95 -16.74 2.14
C SER A 167 -22.24 -16.42 2.91
N PHE A 168 -23.20 -15.77 2.24
CA PHE A 168 -24.58 -15.59 2.68
C PHE A 168 -25.47 -16.66 2.03
#